data_AF-K3YTJ0-F1
#
_entry.id   AF-K3YTJ0-F1
#
_cell.length_a   1.000
_cell.length_b   1.000
_cell.length_c   1.000
_cell.angle_alpha   90.00
_cell.angle_beta   90.00
_cell.angle_gamma   90.00
#
_symmetry.space_group_name_H-M   'P 1'
#
loop_
_entity.id
_entity.type
_entity.pdbx_description
1 polymer ?
#
loop_
_entity_poly.entity_id
_entity_poly.type
_entity_poly.pdbx_seq_one_letter_code
_entity_poly.pdbx_strand_id
1 'polypeptide(L)'
;MTNQDVVVSEMGIAAGAALPGPRPALLACRGAAAGAMSHRYLDLAAAAARSASCTWADAMRASSPTRSRAAADVDEFTAWMRKHPSALGKFEQIASSSKGKKIVMFLDYDGTLSPIVADPDAAYMSDAMRSAVRDVAKYFPTAIVSGRCRDKVRNFVGLSELYYAGSHGMDIKGPSSNPESVLCQPASEFLPVIDEVYKLLVEKTKSTPGAKVENNKFCLSVHFRCVDEKRWNALAEQVKAVIKDYPKLKLTQGRKVLEIRPSIMWDKGKALEFLLESLGFANCSDVLPVYIGDDRTDEDAFKVLRKRGQGLGILVSKCPKETNASYSLQDPGEVMDFLLRLVEWKRKSSPPPPPPIMIRPRV
;
A
#
# COMPACT_ATOMS: atom_id res chain seq x y z
N MET A 1 34.79 -54.10 0.43
CA MET A 1 33.97 -55.30 0.71
C MET A 1 32.54 -54.85 0.97
N THR A 2 31.65 -55.23 0.05
CA THR A 2 30.16 -55.37 0.15
C THR A 2 29.38 -54.16 0.70
N ASN A 3 28.69 -53.32 -0.08
CA ASN A 3 27.72 -53.52 -1.17
C ASN A 3 26.45 -54.28 -0.75
N GLN A 4 25.29 -53.61 -0.74
CA GLN A 4 23.99 -54.19 -1.12
C GLN A 4 22.95 -53.11 -1.48
N ASP A 5 22.69 -53.03 -2.79
CA ASP A 5 21.51 -52.50 -3.45
C ASP A 5 20.29 -53.43 -3.24
N VAL A 6 19.06 -52.88 -3.30
CA VAL A 6 17.91 -53.60 -3.85
C VAL A 6 17.09 -52.65 -4.73
N VAL A 7 16.78 -53.17 -5.93
CA VAL A 7 16.22 -52.55 -7.13
C VAL A 7 14.74 -52.96 -7.30
N VAL A 8 13.91 -51.98 -7.71
CA VAL A 8 12.82 -51.94 -8.72
C VAL A 8 11.87 -53.15 -8.91
N SER A 9 10.58 -52.85 -9.10
CA SER A 9 9.74 -53.53 -10.11
C SER A 9 8.72 -52.58 -10.75
N GLU A 10 8.93 -52.29 -12.04
CA GLU A 10 7.91 -51.87 -13.02
C GLU A 10 7.31 -53.11 -13.71
N MET A 11 6.05 -53.03 -14.13
CA MET A 11 5.38 -53.73 -15.25
C MET A 11 3.94 -53.19 -15.28
N GLY A 12 3.27 -52.88 -16.39
CA GLY A 12 3.51 -53.07 -17.81
C GLY A 12 2.21 -52.72 -18.56
N ILE A 13 2.38 -52.33 -19.82
CA ILE A 13 1.46 -51.70 -20.79
C ILE A 13 0.30 -52.60 -21.27
N ALA A 14 -0.85 -52.01 -21.63
CA ALA A 14 -1.62 -52.37 -22.84
C ALA A 14 -2.67 -51.29 -23.24
N ALA A 15 -2.78 -51.08 -24.55
CA ALA A 15 -3.46 -50.00 -25.26
C ALA A 15 -4.91 -50.32 -25.68
N GLY A 16 -5.68 -49.30 -26.10
CA GLY A 16 -6.89 -49.53 -26.90
C GLY A 16 -7.85 -48.35 -27.13
N ALA A 17 -7.73 -47.74 -28.32
CA ALA A 17 -8.80 -47.22 -29.20
C ALA A 17 -9.57 -45.91 -28.86
N ALA A 18 -10.01 -45.26 -29.95
CA ALA A 18 -10.34 -43.85 -30.05
C ALA A 18 -11.78 -43.58 -30.56
N LEU A 19 -12.27 -42.34 -30.31
CA LEU A 19 -13.33 -41.55 -30.98
C LEU A 19 -14.82 -41.98 -30.79
N PRO A 20 -15.82 -41.09 -31.08
CA PRO A 20 -15.84 -39.62 -31.25
C PRO A 20 -16.93 -38.89 -30.41
N GLY A 21 -16.89 -37.55 -30.36
CA GLY A 21 -17.92 -36.70 -29.72
C GLY A 21 -19.10 -36.31 -30.64
N PRO A 22 -20.04 -35.46 -30.17
CA PRO A 22 -21.00 -34.79 -31.05
C PRO A 22 -20.94 -33.25 -31.01
N ARG A 23 -21.19 -32.66 -32.19
CA ARG A 23 -21.44 -31.24 -32.49
C ARG A 23 -22.97 -30.95 -32.51
N PRO A 24 -23.41 -29.67 -32.61
CA PRO A 24 -24.66 -29.17 -32.03
C PRO A 24 -25.88 -29.25 -32.97
N ALA A 25 -27.07 -29.29 -32.38
CA ALA A 25 -28.34 -29.18 -33.11
C ALA A 25 -28.74 -27.71 -33.30
N LEU A 26 -28.86 -27.31 -34.57
CA LEU A 26 -29.67 -26.18 -35.01
C LEU A 26 -31.16 -26.56 -34.92
N LEU A 27 -31.99 -25.69 -34.33
CA LEU A 27 -33.41 -25.63 -34.66
C LEU A 27 -33.77 -24.21 -35.09
N ALA A 28 -34.25 -24.10 -36.32
CA ALA A 28 -34.85 -22.91 -36.88
C ALA A 28 -36.34 -22.89 -36.57
N CYS A 29 -36.87 -21.73 -36.16
CA CYS A 29 -38.26 -21.37 -36.37
C CYS A 29 -38.32 -19.93 -36.89
N ARG A 30 -38.83 -19.78 -38.12
CA ARG A 30 -39.25 -18.52 -38.73
C ARG A 30 -40.66 -18.16 -38.22
N GLY A 31 -40.88 -16.88 -37.95
CA GLY A 31 -42.22 -16.31 -37.74
C GLY A 31 -42.13 -14.82 -37.45
N ALA A 32 -42.54 -13.99 -38.42
CA ALA A 32 -42.38 -12.55 -38.44
C ALA A 32 -43.35 -11.81 -37.50
N ALA A 33 -42.87 -10.72 -36.89
CA ALA A 33 -43.68 -9.56 -36.56
C ALA A 33 -42.77 -8.31 -36.47
N ALA A 34 -43.03 -7.34 -37.35
CA ALA A 34 -42.41 -6.03 -37.34
C ALA A 34 -42.99 -5.20 -36.19
N GLY A 35 -42.14 -4.43 -35.48
CA GLY A 35 -42.62 -3.46 -34.50
C GLY A 35 -41.51 -2.90 -33.61
N ALA A 36 -41.08 -1.67 -33.91
CA ALA A 36 -40.37 -0.74 -33.04
C ALA A 36 -39.04 -1.20 -32.40
N MET A 37 -37.93 -1.04 -33.14
CA MET A 37 -36.62 -0.89 -32.50
C MET A 37 -36.57 0.44 -31.76
N SER A 38 -36.75 0.35 -30.45
CA SER A 38 -36.63 1.44 -29.50
C SER A 38 -35.25 2.12 -29.60
N HIS A 39 -35.26 3.46 -29.62
CA HIS A 39 -34.12 4.37 -29.52
C HIS A 39 -33.10 4.08 -28.38
N ARG A 40 -33.36 3.09 -27.51
CA ARG A 40 -32.49 2.72 -26.38
C ARG A 40 -31.23 1.94 -26.74
N TYR A 41 -31.14 1.31 -27.91
CA TYR A 41 -29.93 0.57 -28.30
C TYR A 41 -28.83 1.45 -28.89
N LEU A 42 -29.18 2.59 -29.50
CA LEU A 42 -28.21 3.57 -30.00
C LEU A 42 -27.62 4.42 -28.86
N ASP A 43 -28.39 4.68 -27.80
CA ASP A 43 -27.89 5.39 -26.61
C ASP A 43 -26.97 4.53 -25.73
N LEU A 44 -27.18 3.22 -25.65
CA LEU A 44 -26.28 2.32 -24.91
C LEU A 44 -24.92 2.15 -25.62
N ALA A 45 -24.91 2.09 -26.96
CA ALA A 45 -23.69 2.09 -27.75
C ALA A 45 -22.95 3.44 -27.66
N ALA A 46 -23.68 4.57 -27.64
CA ALA A 46 -23.10 5.89 -27.43
C ALA A 46 -22.63 6.14 -25.98
N ALA A 47 -23.22 5.47 -24.98
CA ALA A 47 -22.75 5.50 -23.58
C ALA A 47 -21.52 4.61 -23.37
N ALA A 48 -21.46 3.44 -24.02
CA ALA A 48 -20.29 2.57 -24.03
C ALA A 48 -19.11 3.15 -24.83
N ALA A 49 -19.37 3.92 -25.88
CA ALA A 49 -18.33 4.66 -26.60
C ALA A 49 -17.81 5.88 -25.79
N ARG A 50 -18.65 6.48 -24.93
CA ARG A 50 -18.25 7.56 -24.02
C ARG A 50 -17.43 7.09 -22.81
N SER A 51 -17.44 5.80 -22.47
CA SER A 51 -16.56 5.22 -21.43
C SER A 51 -15.21 4.73 -21.97
N ALA A 52 -15.00 4.75 -23.29
CA ALA A 52 -13.78 4.30 -23.95
C ALA A 52 -12.76 5.43 -24.25
N SER A 53 -13.01 6.67 -23.80
CA SER A 53 -12.10 7.81 -24.01
C SER A 53 -11.66 8.48 -22.71
N CYS A 54 -11.42 7.71 -21.65
CA CYS A 54 -10.65 8.24 -20.52
C CYS A 54 -9.20 8.29 -20.96
N THR A 55 -8.74 9.45 -21.44
CA THR A 55 -7.35 9.59 -21.86
C THR A 55 -6.44 9.40 -20.64
N TRP A 56 -5.20 8.96 -20.83
CA TRP A 56 -4.24 8.87 -19.73
C TRP A 56 -4.10 10.20 -18.98
N ALA A 57 -4.27 11.34 -19.68
CA ALA A 57 -4.37 12.66 -19.07
C ALA A 57 -5.54 12.77 -18.08
N ASP A 58 -6.70 12.20 -18.36
CA ASP A 58 -7.86 12.22 -17.46
C ASP A 58 -7.62 11.38 -16.20
N ALA A 59 -7.01 10.19 -16.35
CA ALA A 59 -6.55 9.40 -15.20
C ALA A 59 -5.48 10.15 -14.38
N MET A 60 -4.59 10.89 -15.03
CA MET A 60 -3.57 11.73 -14.38
C MET A 60 -4.18 12.95 -13.66
N ARG A 61 -5.21 13.58 -14.25
CA ARG A 61 -5.97 14.65 -13.58
C ARG A 61 -6.72 14.16 -12.36
N ALA A 62 -7.36 12.99 -12.42
CA ALA A 62 -8.10 12.41 -11.29
C ALA A 62 -7.19 12.11 -10.08
N SER A 63 -5.89 11.93 -10.30
CA SER A 63 -4.89 11.77 -9.22
C SER A 63 -4.41 13.11 -8.60
N SER A 64 -4.98 14.25 -9.03
CA SER A 64 -4.63 15.59 -8.55
C SER A 64 -5.56 16.10 -7.43
N PRO A 65 -5.03 16.74 -6.38
CA PRO A 65 -5.79 17.04 -5.14
C PRO A 65 -6.70 18.29 -5.21
N THR A 66 -6.77 19.00 -6.32
CA THR A 66 -7.49 20.29 -6.40
C THR A 66 -8.91 20.13 -6.92
N ARG A 67 -9.86 19.88 -6.02
CA ARG A 67 -11.26 20.26 -6.24
C ARG A 67 -11.83 20.90 -4.98
N SER A 68 -12.26 22.17 -5.08
CA SER A 68 -13.00 22.90 -4.04
C SER A 68 -14.46 22.42 -4.00
N ARG A 69 -15.02 22.26 -2.79
CA ARG A 69 -16.32 21.62 -2.54
C ARG A 69 -17.51 22.50 -2.93
N ALA A 70 -18.51 21.88 -3.57
CA ALA A 70 -19.84 22.45 -3.79
C ALA A 70 -20.83 21.97 -2.70
N ALA A 71 -22.04 22.53 -2.60
CA ALA A 71 -23.01 22.17 -1.55
C ALA A 71 -23.43 20.67 -1.55
N ALA A 72 -23.51 20.04 -2.73
CA ALA A 72 -23.79 18.60 -2.85
C ALA A 72 -22.69 17.70 -2.23
N ASP A 73 -21.49 18.24 -2.07
CA ASP A 73 -20.30 17.56 -1.53
C ASP A 73 -20.37 17.45 0.01
N VAL A 74 -21.19 18.27 0.67
CA VAL A 74 -21.35 18.28 2.14
C VAL A 74 -22.19 17.09 2.62
N ASP A 75 -23.26 16.74 1.92
CA ASP A 75 -24.08 15.57 2.24
C ASP A 75 -23.32 14.26 2.00
N GLU A 76 -22.58 14.19 0.91
CA GLU A 76 -21.68 13.06 0.61
C GLU A 76 -20.59 12.92 1.68
N PHE A 77 -19.98 14.03 2.12
CA PHE A 77 -19.04 14.02 3.23
C PHE A 77 -19.65 13.49 4.51
N THR A 78 -20.85 13.95 4.84
CA THR A 78 -21.52 13.59 6.09
C THR A 78 -21.89 12.12 6.09
N ALA A 79 -22.37 11.60 4.95
CA ALA A 79 -22.61 10.18 4.77
C ALA A 79 -21.32 9.36 4.88
N TRP A 80 -20.23 9.83 4.28
CA TRP A 80 -18.92 9.21 4.35
C TRP A 80 -18.37 9.17 5.79
N MET A 81 -18.47 10.28 6.53
CA MET A 81 -18.06 10.38 7.94
C MET A 81 -18.90 9.49 8.87
N ARG A 82 -20.16 9.18 8.53
CA ARG A 82 -20.94 8.17 9.27
C ARG A 82 -20.37 6.76 9.08
N LYS A 83 -19.88 6.44 7.88
CA LYS A 83 -19.29 5.14 7.56
C LYS A 83 -17.84 5.00 8.06
N HIS A 84 -17.09 6.10 8.04
CA HIS A 84 -15.68 6.18 8.42
C HIS A 84 -15.48 7.33 9.43
N PRO A 85 -15.97 7.20 10.67
CA PRO A 85 -15.93 8.28 11.66
C PRO A 85 -14.50 8.65 12.04
N SER A 86 -14.34 9.88 12.56
CA SER A 86 -13.05 10.37 13.07
C SER A 86 -12.52 9.42 14.16
N ALA A 87 -11.28 8.94 13.99
CA ALA A 87 -10.62 8.11 15.00
C ALA A 87 -10.37 8.89 16.30
N LEU A 88 -10.14 10.20 16.22
CA LEU A 88 -10.07 11.08 17.39
C LEU A 88 -11.44 11.23 18.07
N GLY A 89 -12.50 11.43 17.28
CA GLY A 89 -13.87 11.53 17.80
C GLY A 89 -14.39 10.22 18.41
N LYS A 90 -13.84 9.08 17.99
CA LYS A 90 -14.14 7.74 18.53
C LYS A 90 -13.02 7.16 19.40
N PHE A 91 -12.09 8.00 19.85
CA PHE A 91 -10.89 7.54 20.54
C PHE A 91 -11.21 6.69 21.77
N GLU A 92 -12.14 7.11 22.63
CA GLU A 92 -12.50 6.37 23.84
C GLU A 92 -13.11 4.99 23.54
N GLN A 93 -13.86 4.88 22.45
CA GLN A 93 -14.40 3.61 21.99
C GLN A 93 -13.27 2.70 21.50
N ILE A 94 -12.36 3.24 20.67
CA ILE A 94 -11.18 2.50 20.18
C ILE A 94 -10.33 2.03 21.35
N ALA A 95 -10.00 2.92 22.29
CA ALA A 95 -9.19 2.64 23.47
C ALA A 95 -9.84 1.55 24.35
N SER A 96 -11.16 1.64 24.58
CA SER A 96 -11.91 0.63 25.34
C SER A 96 -11.89 -0.73 24.66
N SER A 97 -12.09 -0.80 23.34
CA SER A 97 -12.02 -2.05 22.56
C SER A 97 -10.59 -2.62 22.42
N SER A 98 -9.58 -1.82 22.76
CA SER A 98 -8.17 -2.18 22.74
C SER A 98 -7.65 -2.70 24.09
N LYS A 99 -8.44 -2.56 25.18
CA LYS A 99 -8.05 -3.05 26.51
C LYS A 99 -7.82 -4.57 26.48
N GLY A 100 -6.73 -5.00 27.12
CA GLY A 100 -6.33 -6.41 27.17
C GLY A 100 -5.69 -6.95 25.88
N LYS A 101 -5.61 -6.14 24.82
CA LYS A 101 -4.98 -6.54 23.55
C LYS A 101 -3.56 -6.00 23.44
N LYS A 102 -2.71 -6.74 22.73
CA LYS A 102 -1.37 -6.31 22.30
C LYS A 102 -1.52 -5.48 21.02
N ILE A 103 -1.22 -4.20 21.09
CA ILE A 103 -1.33 -3.30 19.94
C ILE A 103 -0.01 -3.33 19.15
N VAL A 104 -0.11 -3.39 17.83
CA VAL A 104 1.02 -3.26 16.90
C VAL A 104 0.71 -2.13 15.92
N MET A 105 1.61 -1.17 15.80
CA MET A 105 1.40 0.03 14.99
C MET A 105 2.08 -0.09 13.63
N PHE A 106 1.34 0.24 12.57
CA PHE A 106 1.84 0.34 11.20
C PHE A 106 1.49 1.73 10.68
N LEU A 107 2.51 2.48 10.30
CA LEU A 107 2.37 3.88 9.91
C LEU A 107 2.94 4.05 8.51
N ASP A 108 2.10 4.49 7.58
CA ASP A 108 2.59 5.06 6.33
C ASP A 108 3.34 6.38 6.58
N TYR A 109 4.12 6.85 5.60
CA TYR A 109 4.96 8.03 5.76
C TYR A 109 4.42 9.27 5.04
N ASP A 110 4.38 9.27 3.71
CA ASP A 110 4.03 10.44 2.90
C ASP A 110 2.53 10.69 2.94
N GLY A 111 2.08 11.87 3.38
CA GLY A 111 0.66 12.17 3.57
C GLY A 111 0.08 11.68 4.91
N THR A 112 0.84 10.87 5.65
CA THR A 112 0.45 10.33 6.96
C THR A 112 1.28 10.93 8.11
N LEU A 113 2.60 10.72 8.11
CA LEU A 113 3.52 11.26 9.12
C LEU A 113 4.23 12.55 8.67
N SER A 114 4.29 12.76 7.35
CA SER A 114 4.83 13.96 6.71
C SER A 114 3.78 14.56 5.78
N PRO A 115 3.66 15.89 5.65
CA PRO A 115 2.80 16.49 4.62
C PRO A 115 3.27 16.11 3.21
N ILE A 116 2.33 16.10 2.26
CA ILE A 116 2.63 15.94 0.83
C ILE A 116 3.25 17.23 0.30
N VAL A 117 4.51 17.17 -0.11
CA VAL A 117 5.26 18.31 -0.66
C VAL A 117 5.49 18.17 -2.17
N ALA A 118 5.96 19.25 -2.80
CA ALA A 118 6.27 19.25 -4.24
C ALA A 118 7.57 18.49 -4.56
N ASP A 119 8.61 18.70 -3.76
CA ASP A 119 9.87 17.97 -3.85
C ASP A 119 9.86 16.76 -2.90
N PRO A 120 9.87 15.52 -3.42
CA PRO A 120 9.92 14.31 -2.60
C PRO A 120 11.13 14.26 -1.65
N ASP A 121 12.21 14.97 -1.93
CA ASP A 121 13.39 15.02 -1.05
C ASP A 121 13.21 15.95 0.17
N ALA A 122 12.19 16.80 0.14
CA ALA A 122 11.85 17.74 1.21
C ALA A 122 10.68 17.27 2.10
N ALA A 123 10.24 16.02 1.95
CA ALA A 123 9.12 15.44 2.71
C ALA A 123 9.55 15.02 4.13
N TYR A 124 10.03 15.97 4.92
CA TYR A 124 10.48 15.71 6.28
C TYR A 124 9.31 15.70 7.27
N MET A 125 9.32 14.74 8.19
CA MET A 125 8.45 14.79 9.37
C MET A 125 8.95 15.87 10.35
N SER A 126 8.03 16.49 11.09
CA SER A 126 8.40 17.45 12.14
C SER A 126 9.05 16.75 13.34
N ASP A 127 9.85 17.49 14.12
CA ASP A 127 10.43 16.96 15.35
C ASP A 127 9.36 16.54 16.37
N ALA A 128 8.23 17.25 16.41
CA ALA A 128 7.08 16.90 17.23
C ALA A 128 6.48 15.53 16.82
N MET A 129 6.27 15.31 15.52
CA MET A 129 5.80 14.02 15.02
C MET A 129 6.82 12.90 15.29
N ARG A 130 8.12 13.17 15.08
CA ARG A 130 9.18 12.21 15.41
C ARG A 130 9.15 11.83 16.89
N SER A 131 8.94 12.79 17.79
CA SER A 131 8.79 12.51 19.21
C SER A 131 7.54 11.67 19.50
N ALA A 132 6.40 11.99 18.88
CA ALA A 132 5.17 11.21 19.04
C ALA A 132 5.35 9.75 18.61
N VAL A 133 5.96 9.51 17.45
CA VAL A 133 6.26 8.15 16.95
C VAL A 133 7.22 7.42 17.89
N ARG A 134 8.27 8.10 18.38
CA ARG A 134 9.20 7.54 19.37
C ARG A 134 8.48 7.13 20.65
N ASP A 135 7.57 7.97 21.15
CA ASP A 135 6.82 7.68 22.37
C ASP A 135 5.85 6.51 22.19
N VAL A 136 5.21 6.40 21.03
CA VAL A 136 4.41 5.22 20.65
C VAL A 136 5.27 3.95 20.64
N ALA A 137 6.47 4.02 20.05
CA ALA A 137 7.37 2.88 19.95
C ALA A 137 7.89 2.34 21.30
N LYS A 138 7.87 3.15 22.36
CA LYS A 138 8.19 2.71 23.73
C LYS A 138 7.16 1.72 24.28
N TYR A 139 5.92 1.78 23.80
CA TYR A 139 4.81 0.99 24.33
C TYR A 139 4.31 -0.07 23.36
N PHE A 140 4.51 0.12 22.06
CA PHE A 140 3.94 -0.70 21.01
C PHE A 140 4.99 -1.01 19.93
N PRO A 141 5.16 -2.27 19.51
CA PRO A 141 5.93 -2.58 18.31
C PRO A 141 5.40 -1.75 17.14
N THR A 142 6.30 -1.00 16.50
CA THR A 142 5.93 0.02 15.51
C THR A 142 6.73 -0.16 14.23
N ALA A 143 6.03 -0.16 13.09
CA ALA A 143 6.60 -0.27 11.77
C ALA A 143 6.24 0.92 10.89
N ILE A 144 7.22 1.44 10.16
CA ILE A 144 7.00 2.40 9.08
C ILE A 144 6.87 1.62 7.76
N VAL A 145 5.77 1.83 7.03
CA VAL A 145 5.48 1.12 5.77
C VAL A 145 5.31 2.11 4.63
N SER A 146 6.34 2.28 3.80
CA SER A 146 6.42 3.35 2.80
C SER A 146 6.68 2.83 1.37
N GLY A 147 6.24 3.59 0.37
CA GLY A 147 6.63 3.41 -1.03
C GLY A 147 8.09 3.78 -1.31
N ARG A 148 8.69 4.63 -0.48
CA ARG A 148 10.10 5.05 -0.58
C ARG A 148 11.05 3.89 -0.32
N CYS A 149 12.28 3.96 -0.83
CA CYS A 149 13.29 3.00 -0.39
C CYS A 149 13.51 3.07 1.13
N ARG A 150 13.84 1.92 1.70
CA ARG A 150 13.97 1.72 3.15
C ARG A 150 14.97 2.69 3.78
N ASP A 151 16.12 2.89 3.14
CA ASP A 151 17.19 3.73 3.68
C ASP A 151 16.77 5.22 3.70
N LYS A 152 16.05 5.68 2.67
CA LYS A 152 15.55 7.06 2.60
C LYS A 152 14.50 7.34 3.68
N VAL A 153 13.49 6.49 3.81
CA VAL A 153 12.46 6.68 4.85
C VAL A 153 13.06 6.55 6.25
N ARG A 154 14.03 5.64 6.44
CA ARG A 154 14.76 5.53 7.71
C ARG A 154 15.51 6.81 8.04
N ASN A 155 16.17 7.44 7.07
CA ASN A 155 16.89 8.70 7.27
C ASN A 155 15.94 9.86 7.62
N PHE A 156 14.77 9.91 6.98
CA PHE A 156 13.77 10.93 7.30
C PHE A 156 13.19 10.76 8.71
N VAL A 157 12.91 9.51 9.10
CA VAL A 157 12.33 9.21 10.40
C VAL A 157 13.36 9.34 11.53
N GLY A 158 14.56 8.80 11.35
CA GLY A 158 15.67 8.95 12.30
C GLY A 158 15.49 8.19 13.62
N LEU A 159 14.72 7.09 13.62
CA LEU A 159 14.47 6.25 14.81
C LEU A 159 14.97 4.82 14.55
N SER A 160 15.92 4.33 15.33
CA SER A 160 16.56 3.02 15.12
C SER A 160 15.80 1.83 15.71
N GLU A 161 14.85 2.11 16.59
CA GLU A 161 14.01 1.17 17.33
C GLU A 161 12.79 0.67 16.55
N LEU A 162 12.56 1.20 15.34
CA LEU A 162 11.41 0.84 14.50
C LEU A 162 11.72 -0.25 13.49
N TYR A 163 10.66 -0.92 13.03
CA TYR A 163 10.69 -1.71 11.81
C TYR A 163 10.49 -0.78 10.61
N TYR A 164 11.18 -1.06 9.50
CA TYR A 164 11.06 -0.30 8.26
C TYR A 164 10.78 -1.23 7.10
N ALA A 165 9.63 -1.00 6.45
CA ALA A 165 9.21 -1.66 5.23
C ALA A 165 9.20 -0.63 4.09
N GLY A 166 10.30 -0.57 3.33
CA GLY A 166 10.45 0.29 2.17
C GLY A 166 9.98 -0.39 0.87
N SER A 167 9.90 0.39 -0.20
CA SER A 167 9.55 -0.07 -1.54
C SER A 167 8.21 -0.79 -1.58
N HIS A 168 7.19 -0.20 -0.94
CA HIS A 168 5.86 -0.78 -0.72
C HIS A 168 5.90 -2.11 0.05
N GLY A 169 6.92 -2.28 0.90
CA GLY A 169 7.14 -3.45 1.72
C GLY A 169 7.99 -4.55 1.08
N MET A 170 8.62 -4.31 -0.07
CA MET A 170 9.58 -5.25 -0.68
C MET A 170 10.99 -5.18 -0.07
N ASP A 171 11.25 -4.23 0.84
CA ASP A 171 12.49 -4.18 1.62
C ASP A 171 12.18 -3.95 3.10
N ILE A 172 12.09 -5.03 3.86
CA ILE A 172 11.76 -4.99 5.29
C ILE A 172 13.02 -5.23 6.13
N LYS A 173 13.23 -4.40 7.14
CA LYS A 173 14.23 -4.61 8.19
C LYS A 173 13.68 -4.26 9.56
N GLY A 174 14.02 -5.06 10.56
CA GLY A 174 13.75 -4.71 11.96
C GLY A 174 14.76 -3.74 12.59
N PRO A 175 14.60 -3.49 13.90
CA PRO A 175 15.43 -2.55 14.66
C PRO A 175 16.92 -2.91 14.69
N SER A 176 17.79 -1.91 14.69
CA SER A 176 19.26 -2.15 14.64
C SER A 176 19.83 -2.80 15.90
N SER A 177 19.13 -2.69 17.03
CA SER A 177 19.53 -3.29 18.31
C SER A 177 19.40 -4.81 18.36
N ASN A 178 18.79 -5.43 17.35
CA ASN A 178 18.70 -6.87 17.23
C ASN A 178 19.10 -7.29 15.81
N PRO A 179 20.37 -7.58 15.50
CA PRO A 179 20.83 -7.86 14.13
C PRO A 179 20.25 -9.15 13.51
N GLU A 180 19.73 -10.08 14.31
CA GLU A 180 18.92 -11.22 13.83
C GLU A 180 17.51 -10.77 13.37
N SER A 181 17.20 -9.47 13.48
CA SER A 181 15.89 -8.92 13.15
C SER A 181 15.58 -9.10 11.67
N VAL A 182 14.55 -9.89 11.40
CA VAL A 182 13.52 -9.67 10.38
C VAL A 182 14.04 -8.94 9.15
N LEU A 183 14.57 -9.68 8.18
CA LEU A 183 14.90 -9.19 6.84
C LEU A 183 13.98 -9.88 5.82
N CYS A 184 13.28 -9.09 5.00
CA CYS A 184 12.47 -9.63 3.91
C CYS A 184 12.69 -8.84 2.64
N GLN A 185 13.11 -9.52 1.58
CA GLN A 185 13.32 -8.96 0.25
C GLN A 185 12.78 -9.91 -0.83
N PRO A 186 11.45 -10.04 -0.96
CA PRO A 186 10.80 -11.02 -1.82
C PRO A 186 11.07 -10.77 -3.32
N ALA A 187 11.57 -9.59 -3.67
CA ALA A 187 11.87 -9.18 -5.04
C ALA A 187 13.38 -9.10 -5.35
N SER A 188 14.24 -9.75 -4.55
CA SER A 188 15.71 -9.67 -4.69
C SER A 188 16.22 -9.99 -6.10
N GLU A 189 15.60 -10.96 -6.77
CA GLU A 189 15.94 -11.36 -8.15
C GLU A 189 15.70 -10.25 -9.19
N PHE A 190 14.89 -9.23 -8.87
CA PHE A 190 14.58 -8.12 -9.76
C PHE A 190 15.57 -6.95 -9.68
N LEU A 191 16.50 -6.95 -8.72
CA LEU A 191 17.43 -5.82 -8.54
C LEU A 191 18.22 -5.49 -9.82
N PRO A 192 18.78 -6.47 -10.58
CA PRO A 192 19.51 -6.15 -11.80
C PRO A 192 18.63 -5.49 -12.86
N VAL A 193 17.40 -6.00 -13.08
CA VAL A 193 16.49 -5.44 -14.08
C VAL A 193 15.95 -4.07 -13.67
N ILE A 194 15.76 -3.82 -12.37
CA ILE A 194 15.36 -2.50 -11.87
C ILE A 194 16.47 -1.46 -12.12
N ASP A 195 17.74 -1.81 -11.89
CA ASP A 195 18.86 -0.91 -12.16
C ASP A 195 19.04 -0.62 -13.66
N GLU A 196 18.86 -1.64 -14.50
CA GLU A 196 18.85 -1.50 -15.96
C GLU A 196 17.74 -0.54 -16.43
N VAL A 197 16.49 -0.79 -16.01
CA VAL A 197 15.33 0.03 -16.39
C VAL A 197 15.45 1.45 -15.85
N TYR A 198 16.05 1.63 -14.67
CA TYR A 198 16.34 2.96 -14.13
C TYR A 198 17.21 3.79 -15.07
N LYS A 199 18.32 3.23 -15.55
CA LYS A 199 19.23 3.90 -16.49
C LYS A 199 18.52 4.26 -17.79
N LEU A 200 17.71 3.35 -18.33
CA LEU A 200 16.91 3.59 -19.53
C LEU A 200 15.87 4.69 -19.34
N LEU A 201 15.14 4.69 -18.21
CA LEU A 201 14.16 5.72 -17.91
C LEU A 201 14.81 7.10 -17.73
N VAL A 202 15.95 7.17 -17.04
CA VAL A 202 16.72 8.42 -16.89
C VAL A 202 17.07 8.99 -18.27
N GLU A 203 17.63 8.18 -19.16
CA GLU A 203 18.01 8.65 -20.50
C GLU A 203 16.77 9.03 -21.33
N LYS A 204 15.72 8.19 -21.32
CA LYS A 204 14.50 8.40 -22.12
C LYS A 204 13.72 9.66 -21.71
N THR A 205 13.76 10.01 -20.43
CA THR A 205 12.99 11.14 -19.86
C THR A 205 13.80 12.42 -19.73
N LYS A 206 15.11 12.39 -20.00
CA LYS A 206 16.04 13.53 -19.88
C LYS A 206 15.61 14.79 -20.65
N SER A 207 14.92 14.62 -21.77
CA SER A 207 14.44 15.73 -22.61
C SER A 207 13.10 16.34 -22.14
N THR A 208 12.50 15.82 -21.07
CA THR A 208 11.24 16.30 -20.50
C THR A 208 11.51 17.16 -19.26
N PRO A 209 11.49 18.51 -19.36
CA PRO A 209 11.75 19.39 -18.22
C PRO A 209 10.77 19.14 -17.08
N GLY A 210 11.31 19.05 -15.85
CA GLY A 210 10.55 18.79 -14.64
C GLY A 210 10.27 17.31 -14.34
N ALA A 211 10.59 16.39 -15.26
CA ALA A 211 10.50 14.97 -14.99
C ALA A 211 11.70 14.52 -14.12
N LYS A 212 11.45 13.68 -13.12
CA LYS A 212 12.49 13.11 -12.25
C LYS A 212 12.28 11.62 -12.09
N VAL A 213 13.31 10.83 -12.39
CA VAL A 213 13.31 9.39 -12.16
C VAL A 213 14.02 9.11 -10.83
N GLU A 214 13.34 8.40 -9.93
CA GLU A 214 13.85 8.02 -8.62
C GLU A 214 13.96 6.49 -8.54
N ASN A 215 15.09 6.00 -8.06
CA ASN A 215 15.31 4.58 -7.77
C ASN A 215 15.00 4.30 -6.30
N ASN A 216 13.88 3.62 -6.05
CA ASN A 216 13.42 3.18 -4.74
C ASN A 216 13.83 1.72 -4.44
N LYS A 217 14.97 1.25 -4.98
CA LYS A 217 15.56 -0.09 -4.85
C LYS A 217 14.77 -1.22 -5.52
N PHE A 218 13.54 -1.47 -5.11
CA PHE A 218 12.64 -2.46 -5.73
C PHE A 218 11.51 -1.82 -6.53
N CYS A 219 11.49 -0.49 -6.63
CA CYS A 219 10.50 0.28 -7.36
C CYS A 219 11.20 1.46 -8.03
N LEU A 220 10.71 1.91 -9.17
CA LEU A 220 11.13 3.15 -9.82
C LEU A 220 9.95 4.10 -9.87
N SER A 221 10.21 5.38 -9.65
CA SER A 221 9.19 6.42 -9.68
C SER A 221 9.57 7.48 -10.70
N VAL A 222 8.71 7.70 -11.69
CA VAL A 222 8.83 8.80 -12.66
C VAL A 222 7.86 9.90 -12.21
N HIS A 223 8.40 10.90 -11.54
CA HIS A 223 7.64 12.04 -11.05
C HIS A 223 7.35 13.01 -12.19
N PHE A 224 6.09 13.42 -12.33
CA PHE A 224 5.66 14.36 -13.35
C PHE A 224 4.95 15.59 -12.77
N ARG A 225 5.05 15.79 -11.46
CA ARG A 225 4.43 16.91 -10.74
C ARG A 225 4.88 18.28 -11.26
N CYS A 226 6.16 18.40 -11.62
CA CYS A 226 6.78 19.62 -12.12
C CYS A 226 6.84 19.67 -13.66
N VAL A 227 6.20 18.71 -14.35
CA VAL A 227 6.12 18.66 -15.81
C VAL A 227 4.88 19.42 -16.27
N ASP A 228 5.04 20.22 -17.33
CA ASP A 228 3.91 20.88 -18.01
C ASP A 228 2.84 19.85 -18.41
N GLU A 229 1.58 20.12 -18.09
CA GLU A 229 0.46 19.17 -18.32
C GLU A 229 0.36 18.72 -19.78
N LYS A 230 0.69 19.59 -20.74
CA LYS A 230 0.67 19.26 -22.18
C LYS A 230 1.65 18.15 -22.54
N ARG A 231 2.67 17.92 -21.70
CA ARG A 231 3.71 16.89 -21.89
C ARG A 231 3.45 15.61 -21.10
N TRP A 232 2.42 15.54 -20.25
CA TRP A 232 2.15 14.34 -19.43
C TRP A 232 1.91 13.09 -20.28
N ASN A 233 1.11 13.19 -21.34
CA ASN A 233 0.86 12.06 -22.24
C ASN A 233 2.14 11.60 -22.93
N ALA A 234 2.94 12.54 -23.45
CA ALA A 234 4.21 12.21 -24.11
C ALA A 234 5.18 11.51 -23.16
N LEU A 235 5.29 11.97 -21.90
CA LEU A 235 6.10 11.33 -20.87
C LEU A 235 5.58 9.92 -20.54
N ALA A 236 4.26 9.76 -20.38
CA ALA A 236 3.67 8.45 -20.12
C ALA A 236 3.96 7.45 -21.25
N GLU A 237 3.89 7.88 -22.52
CA GLU A 237 4.25 7.03 -23.66
C GLU A 237 5.75 6.70 -23.70
N GLN A 238 6.63 7.65 -23.34
CA GLN A 238 8.07 7.38 -23.18
C GLN A 238 8.33 6.28 -22.14
N VAL A 239 7.68 6.36 -20.98
CA VAL A 239 7.82 5.35 -19.91
C VAL A 239 7.27 4.00 -20.37
N LYS A 240 6.07 3.96 -20.96
CA LYS A 240 5.48 2.71 -21.49
C LYS A 240 6.36 2.05 -22.55
N ALA A 241 6.98 2.84 -23.42
CA ALA A 241 7.87 2.30 -24.44
C ALA A 241 9.05 1.55 -23.83
N VAL A 242 9.60 2.03 -22.71
CA VAL A 242 10.63 1.29 -21.97
C VAL A 242 10.04 0.02 -21.34
N ILE A 243 8.92 0.14 -20.63
CA ILE A 243 8.35 -0.99 -19.86
C ILE A 243 7.80 -2.12 -20.75
N LYS A 244 7.47 -1.83 -22.02
CA LYS A 244 7.00 -2.83 -22.98
C LYS A 244 7.96 -4.02 -23.11
N ASP A 245 9.26 -3.80 -22.99
CA ASP A 245 10.28 -4.84 -23.14
C ASP A 245 10.54 -5.61 -21.83
N TYR A 246 9.87 -5.23 -20.73
CA TYR A 246 10.02 -5.82 -19.40
C TYR A 246 8.69 -6.33 -18.84
N PRO A 247 8.14 -7.45 -19.37
CA PRO A 247 6.80 -7.94 -19.01
C PRO A 247 6.66 -8.39 -17.53
N LYS A 248 7.79 -8.61 -16.84
CA LYS A 248 7.80 -8.92 -15.41
C LYS A 248 7.71 -7.69 -14.52
N LEU A 249 7.64 -6.48 -15.08
CA LEU A 249 7.42 -5.23 -14.37
C LEU A 249 6.02 -4.70 -14.67
N LYS A 250 5.37 -4.12 -13.66
CA LYS A 250 4.06 -3.46 -13.79
C LYS A 250 4.21 -1.95 -13.65
N LEU A 251 3.59 -1.22 -14.58
CA LEU A 251 3.44 0.22 -14.52
C LEU A 251 2.11 0.55 -13.82
N THR A 252 2.18 1.28 -12.71
CA THR A 252 1.02 1.82 -12.00
C THR A 252 1.10 3.34 -11.90
N GLN A 253 -0.03 3.98 -11.65
CA GLN A 253 -0.11 5.43 -11.52
C GLN A 253 -0.48 5.81 -10.08
N GLY A 254 0.32 6.69 -9.49
CA GLY A 254 0.07 7.33 -8.20
C GLY A 254 -0.23 8.82 -8.35
N ARG A 255 -0.11 9.59 -7.25
CA ARG A 255 -0.39 11.03 -7.23
C ARG A 255 0.71 11.85 -7.91
N LYS A 256 0.53 12.10 -9.21
CA LYS A 256 1.51 12.78 -10.07
C LYS A 256 2.86 12.04 -10.18
N VAL A 257 2.79 10.71 -10.14
CA VAL A 257 3.94 9.80 -10.29
C VAL A 257 3.52 8.54 -11.06
N LEU A 258 4.40 8.05 -11.92
CA LEU A 258 4.30 6.72 -12.55
C LEU A 258 5.24 5.79 -11.79
N GLU A 259 4.72 4.67 -11.29
CA GLU A 259 5.47 3.70 -10.49
C GLU A 259 5.70 2.43 -11.29
N ILE A 260 6.94 1.94 -11.31
CA ILE A 260 7.35 0.72 -11.97
C ILE A 260 7.85 -0.24 -10.89
N ARG A 261 7.23 -1.40 -10.79
CA ARG A 261 7.54 -2.37 -9.73
C ARG A 261 7.48 -3.81 -10.26
N PRO A 262 8.20 -4.76 -9.63
CA PRO A 262 8.08 -6.19 -9.93
C PRO A 262 6.63 -6.66 -9.92
N SER A 263 6.25 -7.46 -10.91
CA SER A 263 4.93 -8.07 -11.02
C SER A 263 4.85 -9.34 -10.15
N ILE A 264 5.04 -9.16 -8.85
CA ILE A 264 4.88 -10.20 -7.84
C ILE A 264 3.63 -9.96 -7.00
N MET A 265 3.15 -11.02 -6.35
CA MET A 265 2.02 -10.98 -5.41
C MET A 265 2.46 -10.44 -4.04
N TRP A 266 2.94 -9.21 -4.03
CA TRP A 266 3.38 -8.50 -2.83
C TRP A 266 2.87 -7.05 -2.81
N ASP A 267 2.40 -6.63 -1.65
CA ASP A 267 1.83 -5.31 -1.38
C ASP A 267 2.03 -4.93 0.10
N LYS A 268 1.56 -3.75 0.51
CA LYS A 268 1.65 -3.27 1.90
C LYS A 268 0.87 -4.17 2.88
N GLY A 269 -0.18 -4.84 2.42
CA GLY A 269 -0.92 -5.83 3.21
C GLY A 269 -0.09 -7.08 3.49
N LYS A 270 0.62 -7.60 2.48
CA LYS A 270 1.58 -8.71 2.66
C LYS A 270 2.73 -8.34 3.59
N ALA A 271 3.23 -7.11 3.50
CA ALA A 271 4.24 -6.60 4.42
C ALA A 271 3.73 -6.55 5.88
N LEU A 272 2.48 -6.14 6.09
CA LEU A 272 1.82 -6.18 7.41
C LEU A 272 1.70 -7.62 7.93
N GLU A 273 1.25 -8.56 7.10
CA GLU A 273 1.13 -9.98 7.49
C GLU A 273 2.49 -10.54 7.91
N PHE A 274 3.53 -10.32 7.10
CA PHE A 274 4.90 -10.75 7.38
C PHE A 274 5.44 -10.15 8.68
N LEU A 275 5.21 -8.86 8.94
CA LEU A 275 5.65 -8.22 10.17
C LEU A 275 4.91 -8.76 11.41
N LEU A 276 3.60 -9.02 11.29
CA LEU A 276 2.86 -9.67 12.38
C LEU A 276 3.36 -11.08 12.65
N GLU A 277 3.64 -11.86 11.61
CA GLU A 277 4.24 -13.18 11.74
C GLU A 277 5.61 -13.12 12.40
N SER A 278 6.46 -12.21 11.94
CA SER A 278 7.82 -12.00 12.48
C SER A 278 7.84 -11.56 13.94
N LEU A 279 6.76 -10.91 14.41
CA LEU A 279 6.56 -10.53 15.81
C LEU A 279 5.91 -11.65 16.65
N GLY A 280 5.63 -12.82 16.07
CA GLY A 280 4.98 -13.94 16.74
C GLY A 280 3.46 -13.79 16.87
N PHE A 281 2.83 -12.93 16.06
CA PHE A 281 1.41 -12.55 16.16
C PHE A 281 0.53 -13.05 15.00
N ALA A 282 1.03 -13.96 14.17
CA ALA A 282 0.29 -14.51 13.02
C ALA A 282 -1.09 -15.06 13.43
N ASN A 283 -1.14 -15.86 14.50
CA ASN A 283 -2.34 -16.59 14.95
C ASN A 283 -2.88 -16.10 16.30
N CYS A 284 -2.44 -14.94 16.78
CA CYS A 284 -2.86 -14.39 18.06
C CYS A 284 -4.20 -13.65 17.94
N SER A 285 -5.18 -14.06 18.74
CA SER A 285 -6.50 -13.41 18.84
C SER A 285 -6.52 -12.21 19.78
N ASP A 286 -5.49 -12.06 20.62
CA ASP A 286 -5.28 -10.95 21.56
C ASP A 286 -4.49 -9.79 20.93
N VAL A 287 -4.21 -9.80 19.62
CA VAL A 287 -3.44 -8.76 18.93
C VAL A 287 -4.35 -7.82 18.15
N LEU A 288 -4.12 -6.52 18.31
CA LEU A 288 -4.79 -5.45 17.56
C LEU A 288 -3.78 -4.71 16.67
N PRO A 289 -3.62 -5.11 15.40
CA PRO A 289 -2.85 -4.32 14.45
C PRO A 289 -3.61 -3.02 14.09
N VAL A 290 -2.94 -1.88 14.20
CA VAL A 290 -3.47 -0.57 13.83
C VAL A 290 -2.65 -0.06 12.65
N TYR A 291 -3.30 0.19 11.51
CA TYR A 291 -2.67 0.75 10.32
C TYR A 291 -3.20 2.15 10.05
N ILE A 292 -2.32 3.13 9.85
CA ILE A 292 -2.67 4.49 9.48
C ILE A 292 -1.99 4.81 8.14
N GLY A 293 -2.77 5.23 7.14
CA GLY A 293 -2.26 5.55 5.81
C GLY A 293 -3.20 6.44 4.99
N ASP A 294 -2.68 7.11 3.96
CA ASP A 294 -3.40 8.14 3.20
C ASP A 294 -3.74 7.74 1.76
N ASP A 295 -3.03 6.75 1.20
CA ASP A 295 -3.01 6.48 -0.23
C ASP A 295 -3.60 5.13 -0.63
N ARG A 296 -3.83 4.98 -1.93
CA ARG A 296 -4.45 3.78 -2.50
C ARG A 296 -3.67 2.51 -2.16
N THR A 297 -2.35 2.57 -1.99
CA THR A 297 -1.57 1.37 -1.62
C THR A 297 -1.82 0.91 -0.19
N ASP A 298 -2.32 1.78 0.69
CA ASP A 298 -2.65 1.44 2.07
C ASP A 298 -3.97 0.65 2.18
N GLU A 299 -4.82 0.74 1.15
CA GLU A 299 -6.01 -0.11 1.02
C GLU A 299 -5.69 -1.59 1.06
N ASP A 300 -4.51 -1.99 0.57
CA ASP A 300 -4.08 -3.39 0.62
C ASP A 300 -3.89 -3.85 2.08
N ALA A 301 -3.36 -3.00 2.94
CA ALA A 301 -3.28 -3.25 4.38
C ALA A 301 -4.66 -3.20 5.05
N PHE A 302 -5.51 -2.23 4.72
CA PHE A 302 -6.86 -2.14 5.29
C PHE A 302 -7.73 -3.36 4.94
N LYS A 303 -7.61 -3.89 3.71
CA LYS A 303 -8.30 -5.12 3.30
C LYS A 303 -7.86 -6.33 4.13
N VAL A 304 -6.55 -6.47 4.38
CA VAL A 304 -6.03 -7.53 5.25
C VAL A 304 -6.62 -7.42 6.66
N LEU A 305 -6.62 -6.22 7.24
CA LEU A 305 -7.19 -5.99 8.58
C LEU A 305 -8.68 -6.32 8.64
N ARG A 306 -9.44 -5.89 7.61
CA ARG A 306 -10.87 -6.18 7.50
C ARG A 306 -11.13 -7.69 7.36
N LYS A 307 -10.37 -8.38 6.52
CA LYS A 307 -10.48 -9.83 6.31
C LYS A 307 -10.13 -10.63 7.56
N ARG A 308 -9.11 -10.19 8.32
CA ARG A 308 -8.74 -10.79 9.61
C ARG A 308 -9.85 -10.65 10.65
N GLY A 309 -10.75 -9.67 10.51
CA GLY A 309 -11.79 -9.35 11.50
C GLY A 309 -11.24 -8.79 12.81
N GLN A 310 -9.92 -8.60 12.89
CA GLN A 310 -9.19 -8.09 14.05
C GLN A 310 -8.14 -7.11 13.53
N GLY A 311 -8.32 -5.83 13.88
CA GLY A 311 -7.45 -4.76 13.41
C GLY A 311 -8.20 -3.46 13.23
N LEU A 312 -7.43 -2.38 13.08
CA LEU A 312 -7.93 -1.03 12.97
C LEU A 312 -7.26 -0.32 11.79
N GLY A 313 -7.96 -0.20 10.67
CA GLY A 313 -7.53 0.66 9.57
C GLY A 313 -8.03 2.08 9.77
N ILE A 314 -7.13 3.06 9.64
CA ILE A 314 -7.42 4.50 9.73
C ILE A 314 -6.92 5.18 8.45
N LEU A 315 -7.84 5.73 7.66
CA LEU A 315 -7.50 6.48 6.46
C LEU A 315 -7.20 7.95 6.81
N VAL A 316 -6.11 8.50 6.28
CA VAL A 316 -5.81 9.93 6.35
C VAL A 316 -6.32 10.63 5.09
N SER A 317 -7.36 11.45 5.22
CA SER A 317 -7.94 12.19 4.10
C SER A 317 -8.87 13.32 4.54
N LYS A 318 -8.72 14.49 3.92
CA LYS A 318 -9.66 15.62 4.04
C LYS A 318 -10.94 15.46 3.22
N CYS A 319 -10.89 14.58 2.21
CA CYS A 319 -11.96 14.37 1.26
C CYS A 319 -12.47 12.92 1.35
N PRO A 320 -13.76 12.66 1.04
CA PRO A 320 -14.27 11.31 0.90
C PRO A 320 -13.43 10.49 -0.08
N LYS A 321 -13.13 9.25 0.30
CA LYS A 321 -12.50 8.26 -0.57
C LYS A 321 -13.16 6.91 -0.32
N GLU A 322 -13.31 6.11 -1.36
CA GLU A 322 -13.65 4.71 -1.18
C GLU A 322 -12.51 4.03 -0.39
N THR A 323 -12.84 3.38 0.72
CA THR A 323 -11.83 2.81 1.62
C THR A 323 -12.35 1.61 2.40
N ASN A 324 -11.43 0.69 2.69
CA ASN A 324 -11.61 -0.41 3.62
C ASN A 324 -11.26 -0.04 5.06
N ALA A 325 -10.74 1.16 5.32
CA ALA A 325 -10.50 1.65 6.68
C ALA A 325 -11.80 1.73 7.49
N SER A 326 -11.69 1.54 8.80
CA SER A 326 -12.84 1.63 9.72
C SER A 326 -13.05 3.06 10.23
N TYR A 327 -11.98 3.85 10.27
CA TYR A 327 -11.99 5.22 10.77
C TYR A 327 -11.21 6.13 9.82
N SER A 328 -11.35 7.43 10.05
CA SER A 328 -10.61 8.46 9.32
C SER A 328 -9.90 9.44 10.26
N LEU A 329 -8.84 10.06 9.74
CA LEU A 329 -8.19 11.26 10.27
C LEU A 329 -8.03 12.24 9.10
N GLN A 330 -8.04 13.54 9.36
CA GLN A 330 -8.07 14.54 8.28
C GLN A 330 -6.70 14.75 7.64
N ASP A 331 -5.63 14.79 8.44
CA ASP A 331 -4.28 15.13 7.98
C ASP A 331 -3.20 14.68 8.99
N PRO A 332 -1.90 14.88 8.68
CA PRO A 332 -0.82 14.51 9.59
C PRO A 332 -0.90 15.15 10.99
N GLY A 333 -1.57 16.29 11.14
CA GLY A 333 -1.78 16.89 12.46
C GLY A 333 -2.66 16.02 13.34
N GLU A 334 -3.81 15.57 12.81
CA GLU A 334 -4.70 14.66 13.53
C GLU A 334 -4.07 13.27 13.77
N VAL A 335 -3.18 12.81 12.87
CA VAL A 335 -2.36 11.61 13.12
C VAL A 335 -1.51 11.79 14.36
N MET A 336 -0.79 12.91 14.47
CA MET A 336 0.03 13.20 15.66
C MET A 336 -0.81 13.20 16.93
N ASP A 337 -1.96 13.88 16.93
CA ASP A 337 -2.86 13.94 18.08
C ASP A 337 -3.37 12.57 18.50
N PHE A 338 -3.68 11.71 17.52
CA PHE A 338 -4.12 10.34 17.79
C PHE A 338 -3.01 9.51 18.45
N LEU A 339 -1.77 9.62 17.94
CA LEU A 339 -0.60 8.94 18.51
C LEU A 339 -0.32 9.41 19.95
N LEU A 340 -0.38 10.72 20.20
CA LEU A 340 -0.17 11.28 21.54
C LEU A 340 -1.24 10.82 22.54
N ARG A 341 -2.51 10.81 22.14
CA ARG A 341 -3.61 10.28 22.98
C ARG A 341 -3.44 8.79 23.26
N LEU A 342 -2.97 8.01 22.28
CA LEU A 342 -2.71 6.58 22.46
C LEU A 342 -1.62 6.33 23.51
N VAL A 343 -0.54 7.11 23.47
CA VAL A 343 0.53 7.08 24.48
C VAL A 343 -0.01 7.45 25.86
N GLU A 344 -0.78 8.54 25.96
CA GLU A 344 -1.34 9.00 27.23
C GLU A 344 -2.26 7.94 27.86
N TRP A 345 -3.13 7.34 27.05
CA TRP A 345 -4.01 6.25 27.47
C TRP A 345 -3.20 5.05 27.98
N LYS A 346 -2.13 4.67 27.27
CA LYS A 346 -1.29 3.54 27.68
C LYS A 346 -0.53 3.82 28.98
N ARG A 347 -0.05 5.05 29.16
CA ARG A 347 0.61 5.49 30.40
C ARG A 347 -0.33 5.45 31.60
N LYS A 348 -1.60 5.84 31.44
CA LYS A 348 -2.61 5.79 32.51
C LYS A 348 -3.07 4.36 32.84
N SER A 349 -3.00 3.44 31.87
CA SER A 349 -3.44 2.05 32.02
C SER A 349 -2.33 1.07 32.41
N SER A 350 -1.07 1.52 32.45
CA SER A 350 0.07 0.72 32.90
C SER A 350 0.50 1.19 34.29
N PRO A 351 0.94 0.30 35.21
CA PRO A 351 1.56 0.74 36.46
C PRO A 351 2.82 1.58 36.15
N PRO A 352 3.20 2.55 37.01
CA PRO A 352 4.38 3.38 36.77
C PRO A 352 5.62 2.50 36.60
N PRO A 353 6.55 2.87 35.71
CA PRO A 353 7.81 2.13 35.59
C PRO A 353 8.54 2.14 36.94
N PRO A 354 9.22 1.05 37.32
CA PRO A 354 10.03 1.06 38.54
C PRO A 354 11.07 2.19 38.44
N PRO A 355 11.38 2.87 39.57
CA PRO A 355 12.41 3.90 39.58
C PRO A 355 13.74 3.30 39.07
N PRO A 356 14.58 4.09 38.39
CA PRO A 356 15.88 3.61 37.93
C PRO A 356 16.66 3.04 39.11
N ILE A 357 17.17 1.83 38.95
CA ILE A 357 18.01 1.16 39.94
C ILE A 357 19.27 2.03 40.10
N MET A 358 19.31 2.83 41.18
CA MET A 358 20.53 3.47 41.62
C MET A 358 21.49 2.37 42.05
N ILE A 359 22.42 2.01 41.17
CA ILE A 359 23.59 1.23 41.53
C ILE A 359 24.37 2.11 42.51
N ARG A 360 24.19 1.88 43.82
CA ARG A 360 25.06 2.48 44.82
C ARG A 360 26.48 1.99 44.54
N PRO A 361 27.48 2.88 44.42
CA PRO A 361 28.86 2.44 44.30
C PRO A 361 29.19 1.59 45.53
N ARG A 362 29.74 0.40 45.30
CA ARG A 362 30.33 -0.41 46.38
C ARG A 362 31.47 0.41 46.97
N VAL A 363 31.36 0.73 48.26
CA VAL A 363 32.43 1.30 49.08
C VAL A 363 33.46 0.23 49.35
#